data_AF-A0A3B4X187-F1
#
_entry.id   AF-A0A3B4X187-F1
#
_cell.length_a   1.000
_cell.length_b   1.000
_cell.length_c   1.000
_cell.angle_alpha   90.00
_cell.angle_beta   90.00
_cell.angle_gamma   90.00
#
_symmetry.space_group_name_H-M   'P 1'
#
loop_
_entity.id
_entity.type
_entity.pdbx_description
1 polymer ?
#
loop_
_entity_poly.entity_id
_entity_poly.type
_entity_poly.pdbx_seq_one_letter_code
_entity_poly.pdbx_strand_id
1 'polypeptide(L)'
;MSCNWGTELWDQFDNLEKHTSWGIDFLERYTKFVKERADIELSYAKQIRSLSKKYHPKRSREDESRFTWCLAFAATLRQLNEVAVQREELADNLNTQIVCELTRYTHELKTERKTHFQDGRRAQQHIESSWKQLESSKRRFERDCKEAERAQHVSDRIDLDSKTDGEKKQQAAEESRKDYVTSLNQFNQDQHQHYHTLVPVIYQRIQDMEERRIERICEAMRSSAEAERKVLPVVSRCLDAMMDAAESIQPRMVSLLWVVVEVYKSGFDPPGDVEFEDYSATMRRSISESSYLDNRTEGRRHSRKLWPFIRKNKVHRDTPVCSVHSFFVSV
;
A
#
# COMPACT_ATOMS: atom_id res chain seq x y z
N MET A 1 10.11 34.54 -13.25
CA MET A 1 11.45 34.21 -13.80
C MET A 1 11.60 32.71 -13.66
N SER A 2 11.77 31.98 -14.76
CA SER A 2 12.05 30.54 -14.72
C SER A 2 13.48 30.35 -14.22
N CYS A 3 13.64 29.68 -13.07
CA CYS A 3 14.94 29.33 -12.53
C CYS A 3 15.59 28.26 -13.43
N ASN A 4 16.80 28.49 -13.93
CA ASN A 4 17.54 27.56 -14.79
C ASN A 4 18.82 27.10 -14.09
N TRP A 5 18.91 25.80 -13.80
CA TRP A 5 20.05 25.20 -13.12
C TRP A 5 21.35 25.34 -13.92
N GLY A 6 21.25 25.34 -15.24
CA GLY A 6 22.41 25.49 -16.14
C GLY A 6 23.12 26.83 -16.06
N THR A 7 22.44 27.87 -15.59
CA THR A 7 23.04 29.21 -15.42
C THR A 7 23.31 29.52 -13.96
N GLU A 8 22.33 29.25 -13.08
CA GLU A 8 22.40 29.64 -11.67
C GLU A 8 23.24 28.69 -10.81
N LEU A 9 23.41 27.43 -11.23
CA LEU A 9 24.04 26.38 -10.43
C LEU A 9 25.26 25.76 -11.11
N TRP A 10 25.89 26.46 -12.05
CA TRP A 10 26.98 25.94 -12.91
C TRP A 10 28.13 25.26 -12.13
N ASP A 11 28.40 25.69 -10.90
CA ASP A 11 29.44 25.17 -10.01
C ASP A 11 28.96 24.10 -9.00
N GLN A 12 27.67 23.76 -8.99
CA GLN A 12 27.03 22.93 -7.96
C GLN A 12 26.89 21.44 -8.32
N PHE A 13 27.82 20.89 -9.11
CA PHE A 13 27.72 19.52 -9.63
C PHE A 13 27.41 18.46 -8.56
N ASP A 14 28.18 18.46 -7.46
CA ASP A 14 28.03 17.48 -6.38
C ASP A 14 26.70 17.63 -5.62
N ASN A 15 26.21 18.86 -5.49
CA ASN A 15 24.95 19.14 -4.82
C ASN A 15 23.76 18.70 -5.70
N LEU A 16 23.83 18.87 -7.01
CA LEU A 16 22.86 18.31 -7.95
C LEU A 16 22.87 16.78 -7.91
N GLU A 17 24.06 16.15 -7.82
CA GLU A 17 24.18 14.70 -7.72
C GLU A 17 23.51 14.19 -6.44
N LYS A 18 23.79 14.82 -5.29
CA LYS A 18 23.15 14.49 -4.00
C LYS A 18 21.64 14.72 -4.02
N HIS A 19 21.19 15.86 -4.54
CA HIS A 19 19.78 16.24 -4.58
C HIS A 19 18.95 15.24 -5.40
N THR A 20 19.40 14.92 -6.61
CA THR A 20 18.71 13.95 -7.48
C THR A 20 18.78 12.53 -6.92
N SER A 21 19.85 12.15 -6.20
CA SER A 21 19.90 10.87 -5.49
C SER A 21 18.82 10.81 -4.40
N TRP A 22 18.72 11.86 -3.58
CA TRP A 22 17.71 11.96 -2.54
C TRP A 22 16.29 11.95 -3.11
N GLY A 23 16.05 12.60 -4.26
CA GLY A 23 14.78 12.58 -4.96
C GLY A 23 14.35 11.16 -5.37
N ILE A 24 15.31 10.33 -5.80
CA ILE A 24 15.10 8.91 -6.11
C ILE A 24 14.83 8.10 -4.84
N ASP A 25 15.60 8.30 -3.77
CA ASP A 25 15.40 7.60 -2.49
C ASP A 25 14.00 7.86 -1.92
N PHE A 26 13.50 9.10 -2.05
CA PHE A 26 12.13 9.46 -1.69
C PHE A 26 11.10 8.72 -2.53
N LEU A 27 11.30 8.63 -3.85
CA LEU A 27 10.41 7.91 -4.76
C LEU A 27 10.33 6.41 -4.41
N GLU A 28 11.46 5.78 -4.08
CA GLU A 28 11.52 4.38 -3.65
C GLU A 28 10.80 4.17 -2.31
N ARG A 29 11.00 5.09 -1.36
CA ARG A 29 10.30 5.06 -0.07
C ARG A 29 8.79 5.18 -0.26
N TYR A 30 8.34 6.09 -1.11
CA TYR A 30 6.92 6.27 -1.41
C TYR A 30 6.33 5.02 -2.09
N THR A 31 7.04 4.45 -3.06
CA THR A 31 6.63 3.21 -3.74
C THR A 31 6.47 2.06 -2.74
N LYS A 32 7.41 1.90 -1.81
CA LYS A 32 7.33 0.91 -0.73
C LYS A 32 6.13 1.16 0.19
N PHE A 33 5.89 2.41 0.57
CA PHE A 33 4.71 2.78 1.37
C PHE A 33 3.39 2.38 0.69
N VAL A 34 3.23 2.69 -0.61
CA VAL A 34 2.01 2.33 -1.35
C VAL A 34 1.84 0.82 -1.43
N LYS A 35 2.94 0.07 -1.59
CA LYS A 35 2.92 -1.40 -1.58
C LYS A 35 2.45 -1.96 -0.23
N GLU A 36 3.05 -1.50 0.87
CA GLU A 36 2.65 -1.93 2.22
C GLU A 36 1.19 -1.57 2.51
N ARG A 37 0.72 -0.41 2.04
CA ARG A 37 -0.70 -0.03 2.10
C ARG A 37 -1.58 -1.00 1.32
N ALA A 38 -1.22 -1.36 0.09
CA ALA A 38 -1.99 -2.31 -0.71
C ALA A 38 -2.06 -3.69 -0.05
N ASP A 39 -0.97 -4.15 0.58
CA ASP A 39 -0.94 -5.41 1.33
C ASP A 39 -1.89 -5.39 2.54
N ILE A 40 -2.02 -4.25 3.23
CA ILE A 40 -2.98 -4.05 4.33
C ILE A 40 -4.42 -4.14 3.81
N GLU A 41 -4.76 -3.45 2.73
CA GLU A 41 -6.11 -3.48 2.12
C GLU A 41 -6.49 -4.91 1.69
N LEU A 42 -5.54 -5.64 1.07
CA LEU A 42 -5.73 -7.02 0.66
C LEU A 42 -5.93 -7.96 1.87
N SER A 43 -5.16 -7.75 2.94
CA SER A 43 -5.30 -8.51 4.18
C SER A 43 -6.68 -8.28 4.82
N TYR A 44 -7.12 -7.02 4.88
CA TYR A 44 -8.44 -6.65 5.37
C TYR A 44 -9.54 -7.35 4.57
N ALA A 45 -9.50 -7.27 3.24
CA ALA A 45 -10.46 -7.94 2.36
C ALA A 45 -10.56 -9.44 2.63
N LYS A 46 -9.40 -10.12 2.73
CA LYS A 46 -9.34 -11.57 3.02
C LYS A 46 -9.95 -11.92 4.37
N GLN A 47 -9.70 -11.11 5.40
CA GLN A 47 -10.24 -11.32 6.74
C GLN A 47 -11.77 -11.16 6.77
N ILE A 48 -12.31 -10.12 6.12
CA ILE A 48 -13.77 -9.92 6.00
C ILE A 48 -14.42 -11.08 5.23
N ARG A 49 -13.84 -11.51 4.11
CA ARG A 49 -14.34 -12.65 3.33
C ARG A 49 -14.37 -13.94 4.14
N SER A 50 -13.31 -14.21 4.90
CA SER A 50 -13.22 -15.36 5.81
C SER A 50 -14.30 -15.32 6.89
N LEU A 51 -14.51 -14.14 7.49
CA LEU A 51 -15.55 -13.89 8.47
C LEU A 51 -16.95 -14.15 7.89
N SER A 52 -17.27 -13.54 6.74
CA SER A 52 -18.56 -13.72 6.07
C SER A 52 -18.81 -15.17 5.71
N LYS A 53 -17.80 -15.90 5.21
CA LYS A 53 -17.89 -17.33 4.89
C LYS A 53 -18.08 -18.21 6.14
N LYS A 54 -17.45 -17.86 7.27
CA LYS A 54 -17.57 -18.61 8.53
C LYS A 54 -18.99 -18.59 9.08
N TYR A 55 -19.65 -17.42 9.01
CA TYR A 55 -21.00 -17.21 9.52
C TYR A 55 -22.09 -17.41 8.48
N HIS A 56 -21.73 -17.64 7.21
CA HIS A 56 -22.71 -17.99 6.19
C HIS A 56 -23.39 -19.32 6.54
N PRO A 57 -24.73 -19.42 6.42
CA PRO A 57 -25.45 -20.65 6.72
C PRO A 57 -24.92 -21.82 5.88
N LYS A 58 -24.37 -22.85 6.52
CA LYS A 58 -23.65 -23.96 5.83
C LYS A 58 -24.55 -24.99 5.15
N ARG A 59 -25.88 -24.86 5.28
CA ARG A 59 -26.91 -25.67 4.62
C ARG A 59 -28.26 -24.98 4.84
N SER A 60 -29.16 -25.06 3.86
CA SER A 60 -30.57 -24.76 4.04
C SER A 60 -31.11 -25.70 5.12
N ARG A 61 -31.12 -25.27 6.38
CA ARG A 61 -32.26 -25.63 7.22
C ARG A 61 -33.39 -24.83 6.61
N GLU A 62 -34.29 -25.47 5.85
CA GLU A 62 -35.45 -24.83 5.24
C GLU A 62 -36.21 -23.92 6.22
N ASP A 63 -36.05 -24.16 7.53
CA ASP A 63 -36.60 -23.38 8.63
C ASP A 63 -35.94 -22.01 8.82
N GLU A 64 -34.63 -21.85 8.61
CA GLU A 64 -33.92 -20.58 8.85
C GLU A 64 -34.20 -19.54 7.75
N SER A 65 -34.44 -19.99 6.51
CA SER A 65 -34.84 -19.11 5.40
C SER A 65 -36.23 -18.50 5.55
N ARG A 66 -37.03 -18.97 6.51
CA ARG A 66 -38.40 -18.47 6.73
C ARG A 66 -38.44 -17.26 7.65
N PHE A 67 -37.36 -17.00 8.39
CA PHE A 67 -37.31 -15.90 9.34
C PHE A 67 -36.65 -14.64 8.75
N THR A 68 -37.35 -13.51 8.83
CA THR A 68 -36.90 -12.24 8.25
C THR A 68 -35.57 -11.76 8.84
N TRP A 69 -35.31 -12.01 10.13
CA TRP A 69 -34.01 -11.68 10.75
C TRP A 69 -32.86 -12.56 10.24
N CYS A 70 -33.10 -13.84 9.95
CA CYS A 70 -32.11 -14.74 9.35
C CYS A 70 -31.78 -14.31 7.91
N LEU A 71 -32.80 -13.91 7.14
CA LEU A 71 -32.63 -13.37 5.79
C LEU A 71 -31.87 -12.04 5.80
N ALA A 72 -32.19 -11.14 6.74
CA ALA A 72 -31.49 -9.86 6.91
C ALA A 72 -30.01 -10.04 7.28
N PHE A 73 -29.72 -11.00 8.18
CA PHE A 73 -28.34 -11.35 8.52
C PHE A 73 -27.59 -11.93 7.30
N ALA A 74 -28.21 -12.84 6.55
CA ALA A 74 -27.62 -13.39 5.33
C ALA A 74 -27.35 -12.30 4.27
N ALA A 75 -28.26 -11.33 4.11
CA ALA A 75 -28.06 -10.17 3.25
C ALA A 75 -26.88 -9.31 3.71
N THR A 76 -26.75 -9.06 5.02
CA THR A 76 -25.61 -8.33 5.60
C THR A 76 -24.29 -9.01 5.31
N LEU A 77 -24.21 -10.35 5.47
CA LEU A 77 -23.00 -11.11 5.17
C LEU A 77 -22.61 -11.04 3.68
N ARG A 78 -23.60 -10.99 2.77
CA ARG A 78 -23.35 -10.80 1.33
C ARG A 78 -22.79 -9.40 1.06
N GLN A 79 -23.41 -8.35 1.63
CA GLN A 79 -22.92 -6.98 1.45
C GLN A 79 -21.50 -6.78 2.02
N LEU A 80 -21.16 -7.43 3.15
CA LEU A 80 -19.78 -7.42 3.67
C LEU A 80 -18.79 -8.08 2.71
N ASN A 81 -19.22 -9.12 1.99
CA ASN A 81 -18.37 -9.74 0.97
C ASN A 81 -18.16 -8.82 -0.24
N GLU A 82 -19.17 -8.06 -0.65
CA GLU A 82 -19.03 -7.03 -1.70
C GLU A 82 -18.05 -5.93 -1.28
N VAL A 83 -18.12 -5.46 -0.03
CA VAL A 83 -17.13 -4.51 0.52
C VAL A 83 -15.71 -5.09 0.48
N ALA A 84 -15.55 -6.39 0.79
CA ALA A 84 -14.26 -7.06 0.68
C ALA A 84 -13.75 -7.14 -0.77
N VAL A 85 -14.61 -7.40 -1.75
CA VAL A 85 -14.24 -7.39 -3.19
C VAL A 85 -13.72 -6.01 -3.59
N GLN A 86 -14.40 -4.94 -3.18
CA GLN A 86 -13.96 -3.57 -3.50
C GLN A 86 -12.61 -3.21 -2.87
N ARG A 87 -12.32 -3.70 -1.66
CA ARG A 87 -11.02 -3.52 -1.00
C ARG A 87 -9.91 -4.32 -1.67
N GLU A 88 -10.21 -5.51 -2.18
CA GLU A 88 -9.26 -6.29 -3.00
C GLU A 88 -8.98 -5.60 -4.35
N GLU A 89 -10.00 -5.05 -5.01
CA GLU A 89 -9.85 -4.26 -6.23
C GLU A 89 -8.99 -3.01 -6.01
N LEU A 90 -9.20 -2.29 -4.90
CA LEU A 90 -8.35 -1.18 -4.50
C LEU A 90 -6.89 -1.62 -4.33
N ALA A 91 -6.66 -2.71 -3.60
CA ALA A 91 -5.31 -3.24 -3.39
C ALA A 91 -4.63 -3.62 -4.72
N ASP A 92 -5.36 -4.24 -5.64
CA ASP A 92 -4.86 -4.58 -6.98
C ASP A 92 -4.55 -3.33 -7.81
N ASN A 93 -5.42 -2.32 -7.77
CA ASN A 93 -5.20 -1.04 -8.46
C ASN A 93 -3.96 -0.32 -7.93
N LEU A 94 -3.80 -0.21 -6.61
CA LEU A 94 -2.62 0.39 -5.98
C LEU A 94 -1.34 -0.35 -6.40
N ASN A 95 -1.36 -1.68 -6.46
CA ASN A 95 -0.20 -2.46 -6.88
C ASN A 95 0.10 -2.29 -8.38
N THR A 96 -0.90 -2.48 -9.25
CA THR A 96 -0.71 -2.52 -10.70
C THR A 96 -0.48 -1.14 -11.31
N GLN A 97 -1.28 -0.14 -10.94
CA GLN A 97 -1.25 1.19 -11.54
C GLN A 97 -0.21 2.11 -10.90
N ILE A 98 0.19 1.84 -9.66
CA ILE A 98 1.09 2.72 -8.92
C ILE A 98 2.41 2.01 -8.61
N VAL A 99 2.39 0.90 -7.87
CA VAL A 99 3.65 0.25 -7.43
C VAL A 99 4.47 -0.26 -8.62
N CYS A 100 3.85 -0.98 -9.56
CA CYS A 100 4.54 -1.51 -10.74
C CYS A 100 5.09 -0.38 -11.63
N GLU A 101 4.27 0.64 -11.91
CA GLU A 101 4.67 1.77 -12.75
C GLU A 101 5.78 2.61 -12.12
N LEU A 102 5.69 2.93 -10.81
CA LEU A 102 6.75 3.65 -10.12
C LEU A 102 8.05 2.84 -10.02
N THR A 103 7.95 1.52 -9.84
CA THR A 103 9.12 0.63 -9.83
C THR A 103 9.84 0.66 -11.18
N ARG A 104 9.09 0.52 -12.29
CA ARG A 104 9.63 0.60 -13.65
C ARG A 104 10.25 1.97 -13.92
N TYR A 105 9.50 3.05 -13.64
CA TYR A 105 9.96 4.42 -13.82
C TYR A 105 11.23 4.73 -13.02
N THR A 106 11.33 4.24 -11.78
CA THR A 106 12.53 4.41 -10.95
C THR A 106 13.78 3.79 -11.61
N HIS A 107 13.66 2.63 -12.24
CA HIS A 107 14.77 1.98 -12.93
C HIS A 107 15.24 2.78 -14.14
N GLU A 108 14.29 3.27 -14.94
CA GLU A 108 14.56 4.15 -16.09
C GLU A 108 15.22 5.46 -15.65
N LEU A 109 14.68 6.09 -14.61
CA LEU A 109 15.20 7.33 -14.03
C LEU A 109 16.63 7.17 -13.49
N LYS A 110 16.95 6.06 -12.80
CA LYS A 110 18.32 5.77 -12.34
C LYS A 110 19.30 5.67 -13.50
N THR A 111 18.88 5.06 -14.60
CA THR A 111 19.70 4.92 -15.82
C THR A 111 19.89 6.26 -16.52
N GLU A 112 18.81 7.01 -16.69
CA GLU A 112 18.84 8.37 -17.27
C GLU A 112 19.76 9.29 -16.46
N ARG A 113 19.57 9.35 -15.14
CA ARG A 113 20.42 10.13 -14.21
C ARG A 113 21.90 9.76 -14.40
N LYS A 114 22.21 8.46 -14.43
CA LYS A 114 23.60 8.01 -14.59
C LYS A 114 24.22 8.56 -15.88
N THR A 115 23.48 8.57 -16.99
CA THR A 115 23.95 9.11 -18.27
C THR A 115 24.23 10.61 -18.17
N HIS A 116 23.30 11.41 -17.65
CA HIS A 116 23.49 12.87 -17.54
C HIS A 116 24.71 13.24 -16.67
N PHE A 117 24.90 12.57 -15.53
CA PHE A 117 26.06 12.80 -14.67
C PHE A 117 27.37 12.23 -15.25
N GLN A 118 27.32 11.22 -16.12
CA GLN A 118 28.50 10.80 -16.89
C GLN A 118 28.91 11.85 -17.91
N ASP A 119 27.96 12.47 -18.61
CA ASP A 119 28.25 13.55 -19.55
C ASP A 119 28.85 14.76 -18.84
N GLY A 120 28.33 15.13 -17.66
CA GLY A 120 28.91 16.18 -16.83
C GLY A 120 30.36 15.87 -16.41
N ARG A 121 30.64 14.64 -15.96
CA ARG A 121 32.01 14.21 -15.62
C ARG A 121 32.95 14.24 -16.83
N ARG A 122 32.48 13.83 -18.02
CA ARG A 122 33.28 13.92 -19.26
C ARG A 122 33.61 15.37 -19.60
N ALA A 123 32.64 16.28 -19.49
CA ALA A 123 32.85 17.70 -19.73
C ALA A 123 33.86 18.31 -18.74
N GLN A 124 33.80 17.94 -17.45
CA GLN A 124 34.76 18.35 -16.42
C GLN A 124 36.17 17.82 -16.70
N GLN A 125 36.30 16.54 -17.04
CA GLN A 125 37.59 15.93 -17.39
C GLN A 125 38.22 16.57 -18.62
N HIS A 126 37.41 16.94 -19.61
CA HIS A 126 37.86 17.63 -20.82
C HIS A 126 38.49 19.00 -20.48
N ILE A 127 37.76 19.85 -19.73
CA ILE A 127 38.27 21.19 -19.39
C ILE A 127 39.48 21.12 -18.45
N GLU A 128 39.52 20.15 -17.53
CA GLU A 128 40.68 19.94 -16.65
C GLU A 128 41.92 19.47 -17.44
N SER A 129 41.73 18.63 -18.46
CA SER A 129 42.82 18.19 -19.34
C SER A 129 43.36 19.34 -20.19
N SER A 130 42.47 20.15 -20.77
CA SER A 130 42.83 21.35 -21.54
C SER A 130 43.59 22.35 -20.65
N TRP A 131 43.15 22.55 -19.40
CA TRP A 131 43.88 23.36 -18.42
C TRP A 131 45.29 22.84 -18.12
N LYS A 132 45.45 21.53 -17.91
CA LYS A 132 46.77 20.91 -17.67
C LYS A 132 47.71 21.09 -18.86
N GLN A 133 47.19 21.01 -20.09
CA GLN A 133 47.97 21.26 -21.30
C GLN A 133 48.43 22.72 -21.39
N LEU A 134 47.55 23.68 -21.08
CA LEU A 134 47.91 25.09 -21.02
C LEU A 134 48.98 25.38 -19.95
N GLU A 135 48.81 24.84 -18.74
CA GLU A 135 49.80 24.99 -17.67
C GLU A 135 51.15 24.40 -18.05
N SER A 136 51.16 23.25 -18.75
CA SER A 136 52.39 22.62 -19.24
C SER A 136 53.11 23.50 -20.28
N SER A 137 52.40 24.01 -21.28
CA SER A 137 52.99 24.87 -22.33
C SER A 137 53.47 26.20 -21.76
N LYS A 138 52.73 26.79 -20.82
CA LYS A 138 53.14 27.99 -20.08
C LYS A 138 54.45 27.76 -19.32
N ARG A 139 54.55 26.66 -18.55
CA ARG A 139 55.78 26.33 -17.80
C ARG A 139 56.98 26.06 -18.70
N ARG A 140 56.76 25.47 -19.89
CA ARG A 140 57.82 25.29 -20.89
C ARG A 140 58.31 26.65 -21.40
N PHE A 141 57.40 27.52 -21.79
CA PHE A 141 57.74 28.88 -22.23
C PHE A 141 58.50 29.67 -21.16
N GLU A 142 58.05 29.64 -19.90
CA GLU A 142 58.76 30.29 -18.78
C GLU A 142 60.20 29.77 -18.58
N ARG A 143 60.43 28.47 -18.85
CA ARG A 143 61.76 27.86 -18.76
C ARG A 143 62.64 28.28 -19.92
N ASP A 144 62.13 28.19 -21.14
CA ASP A 144 62.88 28.49 -22.36
C ASP A 144 63.24 29.99 -22.41
N CYS A 145 62.37 30.89 -21.93
CA CYS A 145 62.72 32.30 -21.74
C CYS A 145 63.89 32.50 -20.77
N LYS A 146 63.87 31.85 -19.60
CA LYS A 146 64.97 31.95 -18.62
C LYS A 146 66.27 31.38 -19.17
N GLU A 147 66.22 30.34 -20.00
CA GLU A 147 67.39 29.80 -20.66
C GLU A 147 67.94 30.74 -21.74
N ALA A 148 67.07 31.35 -22.55
CA ALA A 148 67.46 32.35 -23.55
C ALA A 148 68.11 33.58 -22.89
N GLU A 149 67.52 34.10 -21.81
CA GLU A 149 68.10 35.23 -21.04
C GLU A 149 69.50 34.91 -20.50
N ARG A 150 69.70 33.70 -19.96
CA ARG A 150 71.02 33.26 -19.46
C ARG A 150 72.04 33.12 -20.60
N ALA A 151 71.63 32.51 -21.71
CA ALA A 151 72.50 32.31 -22.88
C ALA A 151 72.91 33.65 -23.49
N GLN A 152 71.98 34.61 -23.57
CA GLN A 152 72.26 35.97 -24.03
C GLN A 152 73.32 36.67 -23.16
N HIS A 153 73.15 36.64 -21.84
CA HIS A 153 74.11 37.25 -20.92
C HIS A 153 75.51 36.59 -20.93
N VAL A 154 75.60 35.30 -21.24
CA VAL A 154 76.90 34.60 -21.43
C VAL A 154 77.51 34.96 -22.78
N SER A 155 76.69 35.04 -23.83
CA SER A 155 77.12 35.42 -25.18
C SER A 155 77.68 36.84 -25.23
N ASP A 156 77.09 37.77 -24.47
CA ASP A 156 77.58 39.15 -24.34
C ASP A 156 78.95 39.24 -23.62
N ARG A 157 79.43 38.17 -22.98
CA ARG A 157 80.71 38.11 -22.24
C ARG A 157 81.83 37.36 -22.96
N ILE A 158 81.54 36.54 -23.98
CA ILE A 158 82.52 35.67 -24.65
C ILE A 158 82.44 35.90 -26.16
N ASP A 159 83.53 36.36 -26.76
CA ASP A 159 83.55 36.71 -28.19
C ASP A 159 83.70 35.47 -29.08
N LEU A 160 82.67 35.27 -29.90
CA LEU A 160 82.59 34.54 -31.19
C LEU A 160 81.95 33.14 -31.21
N ASP A 161 82.17 32.23 -30.25
CA ASP A 161 81.59 30.86 -30.32
C ASP A 161 80.23 30.72 -29.60
N SER A 162 79.95 31.57 -28.60
CA SER A 162 78.69 31.58 -27.82
C SER A 162 77.51 32.31 -28.47
N LYS A 163 77.74 33.05 -29.57
CA LYS A 163 76.67 33.79 -30.28
C LYS A 163 75.64 32.86 -30.92
N THR A 164 76.08 31.74 -31.49
CA THR A 164 75.18 30.78 -32.13
C THR A 164 74.31 30.01 -31.14
N ASP A 165 74.76 29.82 -29.89
CA ASP A 165 73.98 29.15 -28.84
C ASP A 165 72.89 30.08 -28.28
N GLY A 166 73.20 31.37 -28.10
CA GLY A 166 72.23 32.40 -27.74
C GLY A 166 71.07 32.50 -28.73
N GLU A 167 71.38 32.56 -30.04
CA GLU A 167 70.37 32.59 -31.10
C GLU A 167 69.48 31.34 -31.12
N LYS A 168 70.06 30.15 -30.90
CA LYS A 168 69.28 28.90 -30.80
C LYS A 168 68.34 28.89 -29.61
N LYS A 169 68.78 29.37 -28.45
CA LYS A 169 67.95 29.46 -27.24
C LYS A 169 66.84 30.49 -27.39
N GLN A 170 67.12 31.62 -28.07
CA GLN A 170 66.11 32.60 -28.42
C GLN A 170 65.05 32.02 -29.37
N GLN A 171 65.47 31.27 -30.39
CA GLN A 171 64.55 30.59 -31.30
C GLN A 171 63.65 29.57 -30.57
N ALA A 172 64.20 28.81 -29.62
CA ALA A 172 63.43 27.87 -28.80
C ALA A 172 62.41 28.58 -27.89
N ALA A 173 62.77 29.75 -27.33
CA ALA A 173 61.83 30.57 -26.56
C ALA A 173 60.70 31.13 -27.45
N GLU A 174 60.98 31.50 -28.69
CA GLU A 174 59.97 31.94 -29.65
C GLU A 174 59.05 30.80 -30.11
N GLU A 175 59.58 29.59 -30.29
CA GLU A 175 58.78 28.40 -30.61
C GLU A 175 57.86 28.03 -29.45
N SER A 176 58.38 27.94 -28.23
CA SER A 176 57.56 27.67 -27.04
C SER A 176 56.53 28.77 -26.75
N ARG A 177 56.81 30.03 -27.13
CA ARG A 177 55.82 31.12 -27.09
C ARG A 177 54.64 30.84 -28.02
N LYS A 178 54.90 30.40 -29.26
CA LYS A 178 53.86 30.06 -30.23
C LYS A 178 53.00 28.89 -29.74
N ASP A 179 53.64 27.87 -29.15
CA ASP A 179 52.94 26.72 -28.55
C ASP A 179 52.03 27.14 -27.38
N TYR A 180 52.54 28.03 -26.50
CA TYR A 180 51.76 28.58 -25.40
C TYR A 180 50.56 29.40 -25.89
N VAL A 181 50.76 30.31 -26.85
CA VAL A 181 49.66 31.12 -27.43
C VAL A 181 48.60 30.23 -28.08
N THR A 182 49.02 29.19 -28.81
CA THR A 182 48.11 28.22 -29.43
C THR A 182 47.30 27.48 -28.37
N SER A 183 47.97 26.98 -27.32
CA SER A 183 47.31 26.30 -26.20
C SER A 183 46.36 27.22 -25.44
N LEU A 184 46.70 28.50 -25.29
CA LEU A 184 45.88 29.50 -24.60
C LEU A 184 44.60 29.80 -25.38
N ASN A 185 44.71 29.98 -26.69
CA ASN A 185 43.54 30.20 -27.55
C ASN A 185 42.61 28.98 -27.53
N GLN A 186 43.17 27.76 -27.59
CA GLN A 186 42.39 26.53 -27.50
C GLN A 186 41.68 26.42 -26.14
N PHE A 187 42.40 26.65 -25.04
CA PHE A 187 41.81 26.60 -23.70
C PHE A 187 40.69 27.64 -23.52
N ASN A 188 40.87 28.87 -24.00
CA ASN A 188 39.84 29.90 -23.91
C ASN A 188 38.57 29.51 -24.70
N GLN A 189 38.74 28.87 -25.86
CA GLN A 189 37.62 28.33 -26.63
C GLN A 189 36.92 27.18 -25.89
N ASP A 190 37.69 26.23 -25.36
CA ASP A 190 37.17 25.09 -24.59
C ASP A 190 36.44 25.57 -23.33
N GLN A 191 37.00 26.56 -22.65
CA GLN A 191 36.41 27.18 -21.45
C GLN A 191 35.07 27.84 -21.79
N HIS A 192 35.03 28.63 -22.86
CA HIS A 192 33.79 29.26 -23.29
C HIS A 192 32.73 28.21 -23.64
N GLN A 193 33.10 27.18 -24.41
CA GLN A 193 32.20 26.09 -24.75
C GLN A 193 31.72 25.31 -23.52
N HIS A 194 32.59 25.10 -22.54
CA HIS A 194 32.25 24.39 -21.30
C HIS A 194 31.18 25.14 -20.50
N TYR A 195 31.41 26.42 -20.19
CA TYR A 195 30.54 27.18 -19.28
C TYR A 195 29.31 27.81 -19.97
N HIS A 196 29.39 28.14 -21.26
CA HIS A 196 28.29 28.80 -21.96
C HIS A 196 27.44 27.85 -22.83
N THR A 197 27.89 26.61 -23.03
CA THR A 197 27.17 25.65 -23.88
C THR A 197 26.98 24.30 -23.19
N LEU A 198 28.07 23.60 -22.84
CA LEU A 198 27.99 22.21 -22.37
C LEU A 198 27.34 22.09 -20.99
N VAL A 199 27.85 22.82 -19.99
CA VAL A 199 27.31 22.79 -18.62
C VAL A 199 25.84 23.21 -18.59
N PRO A 200 25.43 24.33 -19.24
CA PRO A 200 24.03 24.70 -19.29
C PRO A 200 23.12 23.63 -19.87
N VAL A 201 23.51 23.00 -20.98
CA VAL A 201 22.70 21.95 -21.63
C VAL A 201 22.61 20.69 -20.77
N ILE A 202 23.70 20.27 -20.14
CA ILE A 202 23.71 19.09 -19.28
C ILE A 202 22.83 19.32 -18.05
N TYR A 203 22.95 20.49 -17.40
CA TYR A 203 22.19 20.79 -16.19
C TYR A 203 20.71 21.04 -16.49
N GLN A 204 20.37 21.59 -17.66
CA GLN A 204 18.99 21.66 -18.10
C GLN A 204 18.38 20.25 -18.22
N ARG A 205 19.10 19.28 -18.80
CA ARG A 205 18.62 17.88 -18.86
C ARG A 205 18.42 17.26 -17.48
N ILE A 206 19.29 17.57 -16.52
CA ILE A 206 19.15 17.13 -15.13
C ILE A 206 17.92 17.78 -14.49
N GLN A 207 17.69 19.07 -14.74
CA GLN A 207 16.52 19.80 -14.26
C GLN A 207 15.23 19.21 -14.84
N ASP A 208 15.15 19.02 -16.16
CA ASP A 208 13.98 18.44 -16.83
C ASP A 208 13.68 17.01 -16.32
N MET A 209 14.72 16.26 -15.99
CA MET A 209 14.61 14.94 -15.36
C MET A 209 14.03 15.03 -13.94
N GLU A 210 14.51 15.97 -13.13
CA GLU A 210 14.01 16.16 -11.77
C GLU A 210 12.57 16.69 -11.74
N GLU A 211 12.22 17.63 -12.62
CA GLU A 211 10.86 18.15 -12.76
C GLU A 211 9.89 17.01 -13.15
N ARG A 212 10.25 16.18 -14.14
CA ARG A 212 9.46 14.98 -14.49
C ARG A 212 9.30 14.00 -13.33
N ARG A 213 10.32 13.83 -12.49
CA ARG A 213 10.22 12.99 -11.28
C ARG A 213 9.20 13.57 -10.30
N ILE A 214 9.23 14.88 -10.07
CA ILE A 214 8.30 15.60 -9.19
C ILE A 214 6.86 15.48 -9.73
N GLU A 215 6.66 15.64 -11.02
CA GLU A 215 5.35 15.47 -11.66
C GLU A 215 4.84 14.04 -11.50
N ARG A 216 5.71 13.04 -11.72
CA ARG A 216 5.34 11.63 -11.60
C ARG A 216 4.88 11.26 -10.19
N ILE A 217 5.53 11.78 -9.15
CA ILE A 217 5.09 11.52 -7.78
C ILE A 217 3.79 12.24 -7.44
N CYS A 218 3.58 13.45 -7.97
CA CYS A 218 2.31 14.17 -7.84
C CYS A 218 1.15 13.37 -8.47
N GLU A 219 1.36 12.85 -9.69
CA GLU A 219 0.42 11.99 -10.39
C GLU A 219 0.13 10.71 -9.58
N ALA A 220 1.15 10.02 -9.09
CA ALA A 220 0.97 8.80 -8.31
C ALA A 220 0.19 9.02 -7.01
N MET A 221 0.43 10.14 -6.31
CA MET A 221 -0.33 10.50 -5.11
C MET A 221 -1.80 10.81 -5.44
N ARG A 222 -2.04 11.52 -6.54
CA ARG A 222 -3.41 11.79 -7.02
C ARG A 222 -4.13 10.50 -7.39
N SER A 223 -3.50 9.63 -8.19
CA SER A 223 -4.05 8.33 -8.61
C SER A 223 -4.39 7.44 -7.40
N SER A 224 -3.55 7.43 -6.36
CA SER A 224 -3.86 6.68 -5.12
C SER A 224 -5.13 7.20 -4.44
N ALA A 225 -5.33 8.51 -4.37
CA ALA A 225 -6.52 9.10 -3.77
C ALA A 225 -7.77 8.88 -4.64
N GLU A 226 -7.63 8.96 -5.95
CA GLU A 226 -8.70 8.69 -6.90
C GLU A 226 -9.15 7.23 -6.87
N ALA A 227 -8.22 6.28 -6.71
CA ALA A 227 -8.55 4.86 -6.52
C ALA A 227 -9.42 4.65 -5.27
N GLU A 228 -9.08 5.27 -4.14
CA GLU A 228 -9.91 5.22 -2.92
C GLU A 228 -11.30 5.81 -3.15
N ARG A 229 -11.37 6.98 -3.81
CA ARG A 229 -12.64 7.67 -4.08
C ARG A 229 -13.58 6.83 -4.94
N LYS A 230 -13.07 6.00 -5.85
CA LYS A 230 -13.88 5.10 -6.69
C LYS A 230 -14.58 3.99 -5.90
N VAL A 231 -14.00 3.58 -4.76
CA VAL A 231 -14.57 2.56 -3.88
C VAL A 231 -15.76 3.09 -3.08
N LEU A 232 -15.73 4.37 -2.68
CA LEU A 232 -16.71 4.95 -1.75
C LEU A 232 -18.18 4.78 -2.18
N PRO A 233 -18.57 5.04 -3.45
CA PRO A 233 -19.97 4.89 -3.86
C PRO A 233 -20.49 3.45 -3.77
N VAL A 234 -19.63 2.46 -4.01
CA VAL A 234 -20.01 1.04 -3.92
C VAL A 234 -20.19 0.66 -2.45
N VAL A 235 -19.25 1.06 -1.59
CA VAL A 235 -19.35 0.83 -0.14
C VAL A 235 -20.59 1.49 0.44
N SER A 236 -20.92 2.73 0.04
CA SER A 236 -22.16 3.40 0.44
C SER A 236 -23.39 2.55 0.10
N ARG A 237 -23.50 2.07 -1.15
CA ARG A 237 -24.62 1.21 -1.56
C ARG A 237 -24.68 -0.10 -0.77
N CYS A 238 -23.53 -0.69 -0.42
CA CYS A 238 -23.51 -1.87 0.43
C CYS A 238 -24.06 -1.57 1.83
N LEU A 239 -23.71 -0.42 2.41
CA LEU A 239 -24.22 0.01 3.71
C LEU A 239 -25.73 0.29 3.66
N ASP A 240 -26.20 1.00 2.62
CA ASP A 240 -27.63 1.27 2.41
C ASP A 240 -28.42 -0.05 2.32
N ALA A 241 -27.92 -1.02 1.54
CA ALA A 241 -28.56 -2.33 1.43
C ALA A 241 -28.55 -3.14 2.76
N MET A 242 -27.55 -2.94 3.64
CA MET A 242 -27.57 -3.53 4.98
C MET A 242 -28.64 -2.88 5.87
N MET A 243 -28.81 -1.57 5.77
CA MET A 243 -29.84 -0.82 6.49
C MET A 243 -31.24 -1.27 6.04
N ASP A 244 -31.47 -1.32 4.73
CA ASP A 244 -32.73 -1.81 4.15
C ASP A 244 -33.04 -3.24 4.60
N ALA A 245 -32.02 -4.11 4.63
CA ALA A 245 -32.18 -5.48 5.13
C ALA A 245 -32.60 -5.51 6.60
N ALA A 246 -32.03 -4.65 7.45
CA ALA A 246 -32.43 -4.54 8.85
C ALA A 246 -33.85 -4.00 9.02
N GLU A 247 -34.25 -3.00 8.23
CA GLU A 247 -35.60 -2.44 8.23
C GLU A 247 -36.66 -3.44 7.73
N SER A 248 -36.28 -4.38 6.85
CA SER A 248 -37.16 -5.44 6.37
C SER A 248 -37.55 -6.48 7.43
N ILE A 249 -36.91 -6.47 8.61
CA ILE A 249 -37.24 -7.38 9.70
C ILE A 249 -38.60 -7.00 10.27
N GLN A 250 -39.57 -7.91 10.17
CA GLN A 250 -40.94 -7.70 10.63
C GLN A 250 -41.24 -8.50 11.90
N PRO A 251 -41.27 -7.87 13.10
CA PRO A 251 -41.47 -8.60 14.36
C PRO A 251 -42.88 -9.16 14.54
N ARG A 252 -43.88 -8.55 13.88
CA ARG A 252 -45.32 -8.86 14.05
C ARG A 252 -45.95 -9.51 12.83
N MET A 253 -45.13 -9.97 11.88
CA MET A 253 -45.65 -10.55 10.65
C MET A 253 -46.45 -11.81 10.96
N VAL A 254 -47.76 -11.79 10.65
CA VAL A 254 -48.68 -12.91 10.91
C VAL A 254 -48.16 -14.21 10.29
N SER A 255 -47.52 -14.13 9.12
CA SER A 255 -46.90 -15.28 8.45
C SER A 255 -45.71 -15.87 9.21
N LEU A 256 -44.92 -15.09 9.95
CA LEU A 256 -43.82 -15.60 10.78
C LEU A 256 -44.34 -16.28 12.03
N LEU A 257 -45.34 -15.67 12.67
CA LEU A 257 -46.05 -16.30 13.78
C LEU A 257 -46.71 -17.60 13.30
N TRP A 258 -47.31 -17.58 12.09
CA TRP A 258 -47.91 -18.75 11.48
C TRP A 258 -46.89 -19.82 11.12
N VAL A 259 -45.70 -19.48 10.59
CA VAL A 259 -44.60 -20.45 10.39
C VAL A 259 -44.20 -21.12 11.71
N VAL A 260 -44.09 -20.36 12.81
CA VAL A 260 -43.81 -20.94 14.13
C VAL A 260 -44.95 -21.87 14.55
N VAL A 261 -46.20 -21.46 14.37
CA VAL A 261 -47.33 -22.34 14.68
C VAL A 261 -47.37 -23.56 13.74
N GLU A 262 -47.12 -23.46 12.44
CA GLU A 262 -47.05 -24.61 11.52
C GLU A 262 -45.97 -25.61 11.93
N VAL A 263 -44.77 -25.12 12.29
CA VAL A 263 -43.64 -25.97 12.66
C VAL A 263 -43.85 -26.63 14.04
N TYR A 264 -44.43 -25.91 14.99
CA TYR A 264 -44.46 -26.34 16.40
C TYR A 264 -45.85 -26.68 16.95
N LYS A 265 -46.94 -26.46 16.20
CA LYS A 265 -48.30 -26.82 16.63
C LYS A 265 -48.36 -28.33 16.78
N SER A 266 -48.45 -28.75 18.03
CA SER A 266 -48.44 -30.15 18.43
C SER A 266 -49.75 -30.88 18.13
N GLY A 267 -50.79 -30.15 17.73
CA GLY A 267 -52.12 -30.70 17.44
C GLY A 267 -52.94 -31.08 18.68
N PHE A 268 -52.40 -30.86 19.89
CA PHE A 268 -53.13 -31.11 21.13
C PHE A 268 -54.06 -29.96 21.48
N ASP A 269 -55.28 -30.29 21.90
CA ASP A 269 -56.19 -29.34 22.52
C ASP A 269 -55.80 -29.09 23.99
N PRO A 270 -56.06 -27.88 24.52
CA PRO A 270 -55.91 -27.62 25.94
C PRO A 270 -56.70 -28.64 26.78
N PRO A 271 -56.14 -29.17 27.88
CA PRO A 271 -56.88 -30.10 28.73
C PRO A 271 -58.16 -29.42 29.24
N GLY A 272 -59.29 -30.09 29.05
CA GLY A 272 -60.60 -29.63 29.53
C GLY A 272 -60.75 -29.74 31.04
N ASP A 273 -61.90 -29.29 31.54
CA ASP A 273 -62.20 -29.29 32.97
C ASP A 273 -62.11 -30.70 33.57
N VAL A 274 -61.53 -30.79 34.75
CA VAL A 274 -61.44 -32.06 35.47
C VAL A 274 -62.81 -32.38 36.03
N GLU A 275 -63.40 -33.49 35.57
CA GLU A 275 -64.69 -33.95 36.04
C GLU A 275 -64.65 -34.26 37.55
N PHE A 276 -65.73 -33.91 38.24
CA PHE A 276 -65.89 -34.21 39.66
C PHE A 276 -66.07 -35.72 39.85
N GLU A 277 -65.08 -36.35 40.50
CA GLU A 277 -65.18 -37.75 40.90
C GLU A 277 -66.01 -37.88 42.20
N ASP A 278 -67.28 -38.25 42.08
CA ASP A 278 -68.14 -38.49 43.24
C ASP A 278 -67.84 -39.84 43.91
N TYR A 279 -67.04 -39.81 44.98
CA TYR A 279 -66.74 -40.99 45.80
C TYR A 279 -67.88 -41.37 46.77
N SER A 280 -68.94 -40.56 46.89
CA SER A 280 -70.04 -40.81 47.83
C SER A 280 -70.92 -41.99 47.42
N ALA A 281 -70.89 -42.39 46.15
CA ALA A 281 -71.53 -43.61 45.66
C ALA A 281 -70.91 -44.89 46.25
N THR A 282 -69.60 -44.87 46.55
CA THR A 282 -68.90 -46.00 47.21
C THR A 282 -69.09 -45.98 48.72
N MET A 283 -69.21 -44.79 49.34
CA MET A 283 -69.46 -44.65 50.78
C MET A 283 -70.86 -45.15 51.18
N ARG A 284 -71.86 -45.05 50.29
CA ARG A 284 -73.22 -45.57 50.52
C ARG A 284 -73.35 -47.11 50.47
N ARG A 285 -72.28 -47.84 50.15
CA ARG A 285 -72.28 -49.32 50.09
C ARG A 285 -71.74 -50.02 51.33
N SER A 286 -71.57 -49.32 52.46
CA SER A 286 -71.09 -49.93 53.71
C SER A 286 -72.13 -50.02 54.84
N ILE A 287 -73.41 -50.26 54.49
CA ILE A 287 -74.36 -51.03 55.32
C ILE A 287 -75.27 -51.84 54.38
N SER A 288 -74.83 -53.04 53.99
CA SER A 288 -75.63 -54.28 54.02
C SER A 288 -74.80 -55.44 53.46
N GLU A 289 -74.85 -56.58 54.14
CA GLU A 289 -74.22 -57.84 53.77
C GLU A 289 -74.75 -58.44 52.45
N SER A 290 -73.87 -59.23 51.83
CA SER A 290 -74.09 -60.26 50.80
C SER A 290 -74.08 -59.83 49.33
N SER A 291 -72.87 -59.74 48.75
CA SER A 291 -72.38 -60.80 47.86
C SER A 291 -70.87 -60.73 47.67
N TYR A 292 -70.23 -61.87 47.94
CA TYR A 292 -68.82 -62.15 47.66
C TYR A 292 -68.60 -62.13 46.14
N LEU A 293 -67.69 -61.26 45.67
CA LEU A 293 -66.54 -61.58 44.80
C LEU A 293 -65.79 -60.28 44.46
N ASP A 294 -64.73 -60.04 45.23
CA ASP A 294 -63.34 -59.82 44.78
C ASP A 294 -63.13 -59.86 43.23
N ASN A 295 -62.29 -59.08 42.57
CA ASN A 295 -61.27 -58.14 43.01
C ASN A 295 -60.82 -57.31 41.80
N ARG A 296 -60.39 -56.08 42.07
CA ARG A 296 -59.24 -55.40 41.46
C ARG A 296 -58.83 -55.80 40.04
N THR A 297 -59.01 -54.85 39.14
CA THR A 297 -57.81 -54.25 38.52
C THR A 297 -57.92 -52.74 38.66
N GLU A 298 -57.50 -52.24 39.83
CA GLU A 298 -56.96 -50.89 39.95
C GLU A 298 -55.75 -50.80 39.02
N GLY A 299 -56.03 -50.55 37.74
CA GLY A 299 -55.02 -50.14 36.79
C GLY A 299 -54.50 -48.77 37.23
N ARG A 300 -53.37 -48.78 37.94
CA ARG A 300 -52.46 -47.66 38.22
C ARG A 300 -53.04 -46.30 37.83
N ARG A 301 -53.51 -45.54 38.83
CA ARG A 301 -53.76 -44.10 38.70
C ARG A 301 -52.45 -43.41 38.33
N HIS A 302 -52.18 -43.36 37.03
CA HIS A 302 -51.21 -42.45 36.48
C HIS A 302 -51.77 -41.05 36.75
N SER A 303 -51.13 -40.29 37.63
CA SER A 303 -51.26 -38.84 37.65
C SER A 303 -51.16 -38.39 36.19
N ARG A 304 -52.29 -37.97 35.59
CA ARG A 304 -52.27 -37.36 34.27
C ARG A 304 -51.51 -36.07 34.49
N LYS A 305 -50.22 -36.08 34.17
CA LYS A 305 -49.39 -34.88 34.21
C LYS A 305 -50.13 -33.83 33.40
N LEU A 306 -50.53 -32.74 34.04
CA LEU A 306 -51.25 -31.64 33.39
C LEU A 306 -50.45 -31.09 32.19
N TRP A 307 -49.13 -31.29 32.22
CA TRP A 307 -48.21 -31.03 31.12
C TRP A 307 -47.76 -32.33 30.42
N PRO A 308 -48.16 -32.57 29.17
CA PRO A 308 -47.70 -33.73 28.39
C PRO A 308 -46.20 -33.73 28.08
N PHE A 309 -45.52 -32.59 28.22
CA PHE A 309 -44.24 -32.33 27.54
C PHE A 309 -42.96 -32.33 28.42
N ILE A 310 -43.02 -32.77 29.69
CA ILE A 310 -41.77 -32.99 30.44
C ILE A 310 -41.13 -34.32 29.98
N ARG A 311 -40.56 -34.33 28.78
CA ARG A 311 -39.45 -35.22 28.46
C ARG A 311 -38.21 -34.61 29.10
N LYS A 312 -37.62 -35.29 30.09
CA LYS A 312 -36.25 -35.00 30.54
C LYS A 312 -35.32 -35.27 29.36
N ASN A 313 -34.98 -34.23 28.59
CA ASN A 313 -33.91 -34.34 27.61
C ASN A 313 -32.61 -34.58 28.38
N LYS A 314 -32.09 -35.81 28.30
CA LYS A 314 -30.68 -36.07 28.61
C LYS A 314 -29.87 -35.18 27.67
N VAL A 315 -29.18 -34.21 28.24
CA VAL A 315 -28.15 -33.44 27.56
C VAL A 315 -27.11 -34.44 27.07
N HIS A 316 -27.10 -34.72 25.76
CA HIS A 316 -25.91 -35.26 25.13
C HIS A 316 -24.83 -34.18 25.26
N ARG A 317 -23.91 -34.41 26.20
CA ARG A 317 -22.58 -33.78 26.17
C ARG A 317 -21.99 -34.13 24.81
N ASP A 318 -21.63 -33.11 24.05
CA ASP A 318 -20.33 -33.01 23.39
C ASP A 318 -20.28 -31.72 22.57
N THR A 319 -19.64 -30.69 23.13
CA THR A 319 -18.68 -29.83 22.41
C THR A 319 -17.95 -28.92 23.41
N PRO A 320 -16.67 -28.59 23.15
CA PRO A 320 -15.78 -28.02 24.15
C PRO A 320 -16.02 -26.52 24.35
N VAL A 321 -15.81 -26.12 25.59
CA VAL A 321 -15.88 -24.75 26.10
C VAL A 321 -14.83 -23.88 25.40
N CYS A 322 -15.26 -22.81 24.72
CA CYS A 322 -14.39 -21.68 24.40
C CYS A 322 -14.64 -20.62 25.47
N SER A 323 -13.77 -20.58 26.48
CA SER A 323 -13.80 -19.57 27.54
C SER A 323 -13.42 -18.21 26.95
N VAL A 324 -14.32 -17.24 27.03
CA VAL A 324 -13.97 -15.83 26.93
C VAL A 324 -14.05 -15.25 28.34
N HIS A 325 -12.89 -15.08 28.97
CA HIS A 325 -12.73 -14.32 30.20
C HIS A 325 -13.12 -12.85 29.91
N SER A 326 -14.17 -12.34 30.55
CA SER A 326 -14.35 -10.90 30.75
C SER A 326 -14.05 -10.58 32.20
N PHE A 327 -12.94 -9.89 32.41
CA PHE A 327 -12.63 -9.20 33.66
C PHE A 327 -13.66 -8.08 33.86
N PHE A 328 -14.45 -8.17 34.93
CA PHE A 328 -15.11 -7.01 35.52
C PHE A 328 -14.18 -6.48 36.60
N VAL A 329 -13.66 -5.26 36.42
CA VAL A 329 -13.01 -4.50 37.48
C VAL A 329 -14.08 -3.70 38.20
N SER A 330 -14.16 -3.87 39.52
CA SER A 330 -14.78 -2.92 40.44
C SER A 330 -13.69 -2.49 41.43
N VAL A 331 -13.22 -1.25 41.28
CA VAL A 331 -13.17 -0.13 42.23
C VAL A 331 -12.68 1.08 41.44
#